data_AF-A0A949T841-F1
#
_entry.id   AF-A0A949T841-F1
#
_cell.length_a   1.000
_cell.length_b   1.000
_cell.length_c   1.000
_cell.angle_alpha   90.00
_cell.angle_beta   90.00
_cell.angle_gamma   90.00
#
_symmetry.space_group_name_H-M   'P 1'
#
loop_
_entity.id
_entity.type
_entity.pdbx_description
1 polymer ?
#
loop_
_entity_poly.entity_id
_entity_poly.type
_entity_poly.pdbx_seq_one_letter_code
_entity_poly.pdbx_strand_id
1 'polypeptide(L)'
;MKKRDYSLDVIKGIACILMLIAHSQINISNKLIFFVTQMSGFAPILFFAVSGVTTTFQIAKNKISNIFVFYFLLALLGISYNAIWRPQNIFDRGIECNILQIIAIGVIIVSLIEYYFKPPKVYYLLFTAVTFGIHYLFTQILQTPNLIFTHFLFVGDAAGKTFPIFPWVSIFFMGIFAYYIKNYGNLFISLSIIFYSLILLFFHPQYISLVDKKWDMSLVYFLRSSSLLFLSFYIARKYIRYFSDNNILVWLGKNSLLFLYIHFIPVMFLFPSMKIDNAYLVWLSRCLISILIMQAVKYLNKFIANYFTNIYVWILMLAVILIIPIILNNLTTIKYLELGVGILFASNYQVLPKLLKQIE
;
A
#
# COMPACT_ATOMS: atom_id res chain seq x y z
N MET A 1 -13.56 -1.73 26.05
CA MET A 1 -12.85 -1.93 24.75
C MET A 1 -13.42 -0.99 23.71
N LYS A 2 -12.61 -0.18 23.01
CA LYS A 2 -13.12 0.60 21.86
C LYS A 2 -13.62 -0.37 20.77
N LYS A 3 -14.85 -0.16 20.31
CA LYS A 3 -15.45 -0.86 19.16
C LYS A 3 -14.53 -0.71 17.94
N ARG A 4 -14.39 -1.77 17.14
CA ARG A 4 -13.59 -1.76 15.91
C ARG A 4 -14.06 -0.63 14.99
N ASP A 5 -13.12 0.12 14.43
CA ASP A 5 -13.42 1.19 13.48
C ASP A 5 -13.47 0.64 12.05
N TYR A 6 -14.68 0.38 11.55
CA TYR A 6 -14.88 -0.16 10.21
C TYR A 6 -14.50 0.80 9.09
N SER A 7 -14.39 2.11 9.36
CA SER A 7 -14.04 3.08 8.30
C SER A 7 -12.67 2.81 7.71
N LEU A 8 -11.70 2.40 8.54
CA LEU A 8 -10.34 2.07 8.12
C LEU A 8 -10.29 0.80 7.27
N ASP A 9 -11.08 -0.21 7.63
CA ASP A 9 -11.20 -1.44 6.83
C ASP A 9 -11.85 -1.14 5.47
N VAL A 10 -12.90 -0.31 5.43
CA VAL A 10 -13.54 0.07 4.16
C VAL A 10 -12.59 0.82 3.25
N ILE A 11 -11.79 1.76 3.76
CA ILE A 11 -10.79 2.48 2.96
C ILE A 11 -9.77 1.51 2.35
N LYS A 12 -9.29 0.52 3.12
CA LYS A 12 -8.43 -0.55 2.58
C LYS A 12 -9.15 -1.44 1.57
N GLY A 13 -10.42 -1.75 1.78
CA GLY A 13 -11.24 -2.51 0.84
C GLY A 13 -11.41 -1.80 -0.51
N ILE A 14 -11.66 -0.49 -0.47
CA ILE A 14 -11.68 0.37 -1.67
C ILE A 14 -10.31 0.34 -2.35
N ALA A 15 -9.21 0.46 -1.59
CA ALA A 15 -7.86 0.38 -2.13
C ALA A 15 -7.59 -0.96 -2.85
N CYS A 16 -8.10 -2.08 -2.33
CA CYS A 16 -8.02 -3.39 -2.99
C CYS A 16 -8.69 -3.38 -4.38
N ILE A 17 -9.90 -2.82 -4.48
CA ILE A 17 -10.62 -2.71 -5.76
C ILE A 17 -9.88 -1.82 -6.73
N LEU A 18 -9.41 -0.65 -6.27
CA LEU A 18 -8.62 0.28 -7.08
C LEU A 18 -7.34 -0.38 -7.58
N MET A 19 -6.66 -1.18 -6.75
CA MET A 19 -5.45 -1.88 -7.18
C MET A 19 -5.69 -2.84 -8.36
N LEU A 20 -6.81 -3.57 -8.37
CA LEU A 20 -7.15 -4.44 -9.52
C LEU A 20 -7.36 -3.66 -10.82
N ILE A 21 -8.07 -2.54 -10.73
CA ILE A 21 -8.33 -1.64 -11.86
C ILE A 21 -7.01 -1.06 -12.36
N ALA A 22 -6.12 -0.64 -11.46
CA ALA A 22 -4.82 -0.05 -11.80
C ALA A 22 -3.90 -1.02 -12.56
N HIS A 23 -4.09 -2.32 -12.35
CA HIS A 23 -3.30 -3.37 -12.99
C HIS A 23 -4.03 -4.02 -14.19
N SER A 24 -5.10 -3.42 -14.69
CA SER A 24 -5.96 -4.06 -15.68
C SER A 24 -5.33 -4.21 -17.07
N GLN A 25 -4.34 -3.40 -17.44
CA GLN A 25 -3.68 -3.39 -18.77
C GLN A 25 -4.71 -3.41 -19.93
N ILE A 26 -5.77 -2.62 -19.82
CA ILE A 26 -6.86 -2.59 -20.81
C ILE A 26 -6.66 -1.40 -21.73
N ASN A 27 -7.00 -1.60 -23.01
CA ASN A 27 -7.03 -0.51 -23.98
C ASN A 27 -7.99 0.59 -23.53
N ILE A 28 -7.48 1.81 -23.44
CA ILE A 28 -8.23 2.98 -23.01
C ILE A 28 -9.13 3.42 -24.17
N SER A 29 -10.33 2.85 -24.24
CA SER A 29 -11.26 3.09 -25.34
C SER A 29 -12.08 4.38 -25.20
N ASN A 30 -12.19 4.93 -23.98
CA ASN A 30 -12.93 6.17 -23.74
C ASN A 30 -12.43 6.96 -22.51
N LYS A 31 -12.91 8.20 -22.37
CA LYS A 31 -12.54 9.13 -21.28
C LYS A 31 -12.93 8.62 -19.89
N LEU A 32 -14.03 7.86 -19.76
CA LEU A 32 -14.46 7.33 -18.47
C LEU A 32 -13.51 6.24 -17.97
N ILE A 33 -13.15 5.30 -18.85
CA ILE A 33 -12.17 4.24 -18.55
C ILE A 33 -10.80 4.86 -18.23
N PHE A 34 -10.38 5.88 -18.99
CA PHE A 34 -9.18 6.64 -18.69
C PHE A 34 -9.24 7.21 -17.26
N PHE A 35 -10.30 7.94 -16.93
CA PHE A 35 -10.48 8.57 -15.62
C PHE A 35 -10.47 7.55 -14.48
N VAL A 36 -11.25 6.47 -14.61
CA VAL A 36 -11.31 5.39 -13.60
C VAL A 36 -9.94 4.73 -13.40
N THR A 37 -9.21 4.47 -14.50
CA THR A 37 -7.85 3.91 -14.44
C THR A 37 -6.89 4.87 -13.74
N GLN A 38 -6.98 6.18 -13.99
CA GLN A 38 -6.16 7.16 -13.29
C GLN A 38 -6.48 7.22 -11.79
N MET A 39 -7.77 7.26 -11.43
CA MET A 39 -8.19 7.25 -10.02
C MET A 39 -7.75 5.98 -9.28
N SER A 40 -7.70 4.86 -10.00
CA SER A 40 -7.26 3.59 -9.45
C SER A 40 -5.76 3.56 -9.07
N GLY A 41 -4.95 4.42 -9.72
CA GLY A 41 -3.54 4.60 -9.40
C GLY A 41 -3.26 5.12 -7.99
N PHE A 42 -4.28 5.62 -7.27
CA PHE A 42 -4.16 6.10 -5.89
C PHE A 42 -4.36 5.01 -4.83
N ALA A 43 -4.52 3.73 -5.20
CA ALA A 43 -4.66 2.63 -4.23
C ALA A 43 -3.57 2.62 -3.13
N PRO A 44 -2.26 2.82 -3.43
CA PRO A 44 -1.22 2.83 -2.40
C PRO A 44 -1.39 3.94 -1.36
N ILE A 45 -1.92 5.10 -1.77
CA ILE A 45 -2.16 6.26 -0.90
C ILE A 45 -3.10 5.88 0.24
N LEU A 46 -4.18 5.17 -0.09
CA LEU A 46 -5.14 4.69 0.89
C LEU A 46 -4.56 3.63 1.84
N PHE A 47 -3.73 2.71 1.32
CA PHE A 47 -3.06 1.71 2.16
C PHE A 47 -2.09 2.35 3.15
N PHE A 48 -1.27 3.29 2.70
CA PHE A 48 -0.30 3.99 3.53
C PHE A 48 -0.96 4.88 4.58
N ALA A 49 -1.99 5.63 4.18
CA ALA A 49 -2.75 6.48 5.09
C ALA A 49 -3.37 5.67 6.23
N VAL A 50 -4.07 4.57 5.92
CA VAL A 50 -4.65 3.72 6.96
C VAL A 50 -3.57 3.04 7.79
N SER A 51 -2.45 2.64 7.20
CA SER A 51 -1.33 2.02 7.94
C SER A 51 -0.76 2.99 8.99
N GLY A 52 -0.58 4.27 8.64
CA GLY A 52 -0.21 5.33 9.59
C GLY A 52 -1.20 5.43 10.76
N VAL A 53 -2.50 5.50 10.49
CA VAL A 53 -3.54 5.54 11.54
C VAL A 53 -3.46 4.30 12.44
N THR A 54 -3.42 3.10 11.84
CA THR A 54 -3.41 1.86 12.62
C THR A 54 -2.16 1.71 13.48
N THR A 55 -1.04 2.30 13.08
CA THR A 55 0.20 2.33 13.87
C THR A 55 -0.01 3.03 15.21
N THR A 56 -0.73 4.16 15.22
CA THR A 56 -1.03 4.90 16.45
C THR A 56 -1.86 4.06 17.44
N PHE A 57 -2.64 3.09 16.96
CA PHE A 57 -3.33 2.13 17.81
C PHE A 57 -2.48 0.94 18.23
N GLN A 58 -1.53 0.52 17.38
CA GLN A 58 -0.63 -0.59 17.67
C GLN A 58 0.38 -0.21 18.75
N ILE A 59 0.95 1.00 18.68
CA ILE A 59 1.93 1.51 19.66
C ILE A 59 1.32 1.65 21.05
N ALA A 60 0.02 1.94 21.15
CA ALA A 60 -0.69 2.00 22.42
C ALA A 60 -0.93 0.63 23.08
N LYS A 61 -0.76 -0.48 22.35
CA LYS A 61 -1.13 -1.84 22.79
C LYS A 61 0.02 -2.84 22.82
N ASN A 62 1.14 -2.51 22.20
CA ASN A 62 2.26 -3.42 22.03
C ASN A 62 3.57 -2.72 22.39
N LYS A 63 4.55 -3.50 22.88
CA LYS A 63 5.92 -2.99 23.05
C LYS A 63 6.49 -2.60 21.68
N ILE A 64 7.32 -1.56 21.67
CA ILE A 64 7.96 -1.06 20.46
C ILE A 64 8.86 -2.13 19.80
N SER A 65 9.58 -2.94 20.59
CA SER A 65 10.39 -4.07 20.10
C SER A 65 9.59 -5.01 19.20
N ASN A 66 8.41 -5.42 19.65
CA ASN A 66 7.51 -6.31 18.91
C ASN A 66 7.02 -5.69 17.60
N ILE A 67 6.80 -4.37 17.57
CA ILE A 67 6.45 -3.64 16.35
C ILE A 67 7.65 -3.67 15.39
N PHE A 68 8.85 -3.35 15.87
CA PHE A 68 10.07 -3.36 15.07
C PHE A 68 10.33 -4.73 14.43
N VAL A 69 10.31 -5.80 15.22
CA VAL A 69 10.54 -7.17 14.71
C VAL A 69 9.47 -7.54 13.69
N PHE A 70 8.19 -7.30 13.99
CA PHE A 70 7.10 -7.63 13.05
C PHE A 70 7.25 -6.88 11.72
N TYR A 71 7.49 -5.58 11.74
CA TYR A 71 7.61 -4.80 10.50
C TYR A 71 8.95 -5.02 9.79
N PHE A 72 10.01 -5.41 10.49
CA PHE A 72 11.23 -5.91 9.86
C PHE A 72 10.93 -7.18 9.05
N LEU A 73 10.21 -8.13 9.63
CA LEU A 73 9.76 -9.34 8.93
C LEU A 73 8.84 -9.01 7.74
N LEU A 74 7.96 -8.01 7.89
CA LEU A 74 7.13 -7.51 6.78
C LEU A 74 7.97 -6.84 5.67
N ALA A 75 9.05 -6.15 6.02
CA ALA A 75 9.98 -5.56 5.05
C ALA A 75 10.72 -6.64 4.26
N LEU A 76 11.18 -7.71 4.94
CA LEU A 76 11.77 -8.90 4.29
C LEU A 76 10.77 -9.59 3.36
N LEU A 77 9.50 -9.71 3.79
CA LEU A 77 8.43 -10.17 2.92
C LEU A 77 8.26 -9.30 1.66
N GLY A 78 8.59 -8.01 1.74
CA GLY A 78 8.66 -7.13 0.57
C GLY A 78 9.63 -7.62 -0.51
N ILE A 79 10.70 -8.33 -0.15
CA ILE A 79 11.63 -8.94 -1.12
C ILE A 79 10.91 -10.02 -1.94
N SER A 80 10.07 -10.83 -1.29
CA SER A 80 9.22 -11.81 -1.96
C SER A 80 8.29 -11.15 -2.99
N TYR A 81 7.64 -10.05 -2.59
CA TYR A 81 6.81 -9.25 -3.49
C TYR A 81 7.60 -8.71 -4.69
N ASN A 82 8.83 -8.24 -4.46
CA ASN A 82 9.72 -7.77 -5.53
C ASN A 82 10.06 -8.91 -6.50
N ALA A 83 10.34 -10.10 -5.99
CA ALA A 83 10.71 -11.27 -6.76
C ALA A 83 9.58 -11.77 -7.67
N ILE A 84 8.31 -11.67 -7.26
CA ILE A 84 7.15 -11.98 -8.11
C ILE A 84 7.11 -11.08 -9.34
N TRP A 85 7.41 -9.79 -9.15
CA TRP A 85 7.28 -8.78 -10.20
C TRP A 85 8.51 -8.69 -11.10
N ARG A 86 9.72 -8.74 -10.53
CA ARG A 86 11.01 -8.58 -11.20
C ARG A 86 12.04 -9.61 -10.68
N PRO A 87 11.86 -10.92 -10.97
CA PRO A 87 12.74 -11.96 -10.44
C PRO A 87 14.21 -11.82 -10.89
N GLN A 88 14.44 -11.27 -12.07
CA GLN A 88 15.77 -11.17 -12.69
C GLN A 88 16.69 -10.05 -12.16
N ASN A 89 16.22 -9.18 -11.24
CA ASN A 89 16.92 -7.94 -10.90
C ASN A 89 16.99 -7.64 -9.39
N ILE A 90 16.75 -8.63 -8.52
CA ILE A 90 16.54 -8.38 -7.08
C ILE A 90 17.78 -7.79 -6.40
N PHE A 91 18.99 -8.22 -6.81
CA PHE A 91 20.25 -7.78 -6.20
C PHE A 91 21.11 -6.88 -7.10
N ASP A 92 20.87 -6.88 -8.42
CA ASP A 92 21.76 -6.23 -9.39
C ASP A 92 21.44 -4.76 -9.68
N ARG A 93 20.23 -4.27 -9.38
CA ARG A 93 19.77 -2.91 -9.76
C ARG A 93 19.57 -1.94 -8.60
N GLY A 94 20.06 -2.29 -7.41
CA GLY A 94 19.95 -1.47 -6.20
C GLY A 94 18.70 -1.79 -5.36
N ILE A 95 18.56 -1.07 -4.24
CA ILE A 95 17.51 -1.33 -3.25
C ILE A 95 16.17 -0.76 -3.74
N GLU A 96 15.30 -1.62 -4.26
CA GLU A 96 13.93 -1.24 -4.65
C GLU A 96 12.95 -1.34 -3.47
N CYS A 97 12.37 -0.21 -3.07
CA CYS A 97 11.27 -0.16 -2.11
C CYS A 97 9.91 -0.31 -2.81
N ASN A 98 9.24 -1.42 -2.54
CA ASN A 98 7.84 -1.64 -2.89
C ASN A 98 6.91 -1.39 -1.70
N ILE A 99 5.61 -1.57 -1.94
CA ILE A 99 4.54 -1.23 -1.01
C ILE A 99 4.74 -1.80 0.41
N LEU A 100 5.24 -3.03 0.54
CA LEU A 100 5.46 -3.67 1.85
C LEU A 100 6.64 -3.05 2.61
N GLN A 101 7.75 -2.76 1.93
CA GLN A 101 8.90 -2.10 2.54
C GLN A 101 8.55 -0.67 2.98
N ILE A 102 7.79 0.07 2.16
CA ILE A 102 7.30 1.40 2.54
C ILE A 102 6.32 1.35 3.71
N ILE A 103 5.43 0.34 3.77
CA ILE A 103 4.61 0.12 4.97
C ILE A 103 5.50 -0.11 6.18
N ALA A 104 6.47 -1.01 6.10
CA ALA A 104 7.36 -1.27 7.22
C ALA A 104 8.11 -0.02 7.71
N ILE A 105 8.74 0.70 6.78
CA ILE A 105 9.50 1.93 7.08
C ILE A 105 8.58 3.02 7.65
N GLY A 106 7.44 3.28 6.99
CA GLY A 106 6.48 4.29 7.44
C GLY A 106 5.91 3.98 8.82
N VAL A 107 5.59 2.72 9.11
CA VAL A 107 5.13 2.30 10.44
C VAL A 107 6.23 2.44 11.49
N ILE A 108 7.47 2.05 11.19
CA ILE A 108 8.61 2.23 12.10
C ILE A 108 8.82 3.71 12.43
N ILE A 109 8.83 4.59 11.41
CA ILE A 109 8.98 6.04 11.60
C ILE A 109 7.85 6.60 12.46
N VAL A 110 6.60 6.29 12.15
CA VAL A 110 5.44 6.73 12.96
C VAL A 110 5.54 6.20 14.39
N SER A 111 5.97 4.94 14.56
CA SER A 111 6.11 4.33 15.88
C SER A 111 7.18 5.02 16.72
N LEU A 112 8.33 5.36 16.13
CA LEU A 112 9.38 6.14 16.78
C LEU A 112 8.85 7.52 17.20
N ILE A 113 8.14 8.21 16.30
CA ILE A 113 7.59 9.53 16.59
C ILE A 113 6.56 9.47 17.74
N GLU A 114 5.62 8.53 17.67
CA GLU A 114 4.60 8.34 18.71
C GLU A 114 5.20 7.89 20.04
N TYR A 115 6.26 7.07 20.03
CA TYR A 115 6.88 6.56 21.24
C TYR A 115 7.71 7.62 21.97
N TYR A 116 8.56 8.33 21.24
CA TYR A 116 9.50 9.29 21.83
C TYR A 116 8.93 10.69 22.02
N PHE A 117 8.12 11.20 21.08
CA PHE A 117 7.66 12.59 21.10
C PHE A 117 6.18 12.77 21.48
N LYS A 118 5.33 11.77 21.21
CA LYS A 118 3.86 11.83 21.45
C LYS A 118 3.22 13.15 20.97
N PRO A 119 3.45 13.57 19.72
CA PRO A 119 3.04 14.89 19.27
C PRO A 119 1.50 15.02 19.24
N PRO A 120 0.96 16.22 19.52
CA PRO A 120 -0.43 16.55 19.21
C PRO A 120 -0.80 16.16 17.78
N LYS A 121 -2.00 15.59 17.59
CA LYS A 121 -2.38 14.98 16.30
C LYS A 121 -2.45 15.97 15.13
N VAL A 122 -2.59 17.26 15.42
CA VAL A 122 -2.54 18.34 14.41
C VAL A 122 -1.15 18.47 13.77
N TYR A 123 -0.07 18.18 14.50
CA TYR A 123 1.30 18.27 13.97
C TYR A 123 1.61 17.25 12.89
N TYR A 124 0.80 16.21 12.72
CA TYR A 124 0.94 15.30 11.58
C TYR A 124 0.68 15.98 10.23
N LEU A 125 -0.10 17.07 10.19
CA LEU A 125 -0.19 17.89 8.98
C LEU A 125 1.15 18.60 8.68
N LEU A 126 1.82 19.11 9.72
CA LEU A 126 3.15 19.71 9.57
C LEU A 126 4.17 18.67 9.13
N PHE A 127 4.19 17.48 9.72
CA PHE A 127 5.10 16.41 9.29
C PHE A 127 4.85 15.98 7.85
N THR A 128 3.59 15.95 7.41
CA THR A 128 3.23 15.74 6.00
C THR A 128 3.88 16.80 5.12
N ALA A 129 3.69 18.09 5.45
CA ALA A 129 4.24 19.20 4.69
C ALA A 129 5.78 19.20 4.66
N VAL A 130 6.42 18.93 5.80
CA VAL A 130 7.89 18.88 5.91
C VAL A 130 8.46 17.72 5.10
N THR A 131 7.92 16.51 5.24
CA THR A 131 8.44 15.33 4.51
C THR A 131 8.25 15.46 3.00
N PHE A 132 7.10 15.95 2.55
CA PHE A 132 6.88 16.22 1.13
C PHE A 132 7.71 17.43 0.65
N GLY A 133 7.88 18.46 1.48
CA GLY A 133 8.70 19.63 1.17
C GLY A 133 10.18 19.28 0.99
N ILE A 134 10.71 18.35 1.79
CA ILE A 134 12.07 17.82 1.60
C ILE A 134 12.16 17.10 0.25
N HIS A 135 11.19 16.24 -0.09
CA HIS A 135 11.14 15.60 -1.42
C HIS A 135 11.19 16.66 -2.54
N TYR A 136 10.28 17.64 -2.49
CA TYR A 136 10.20 18.71 -3.49
C TYR A 136 11.50 19.52 -3.60
N LEU A 137 12.13 19.86 -2.47
CA LEU A 137 13.41 20.57 -2.42
C LEU A 137 14.49 19.78 -3.17
N PHE A 138 14.62 18.47 -2.91
CA PHE A 138 15.67 17.66 -3.52
C PHE A 138 15.40 17.34 -4.99
N THR A 139 14.14 17.14 -5.38
CA THR A 139 13.79 16.76 -6.76
C THR A 139 13.63 17.95 -7.71
N GLN A 140 13.00 19.05 -7.25
CA GLN A 140 12.61 20.16 -8.14
C GLN A 140 13.53 21.38 -8.00
N ILE A 141 14.00 21.68 -6.79
CA ILE A 141 14.80 22.89 -6.52
C ILE A 141 16.30 22.60 -6.67
N LEU A 142 16.82 21.62 -5.91
CA LEU A 142 18.23 21.26 -5.92
C LEU A 142 18.61 20.36 -7.09
N GLN A 143 17.63 19.66 -7.67
CA GLN A 143 17.82 18.71 -8.78
C GLN A 143 18.98 17.75 -8.51
N THR A 144 18.99 17.15 -7.31
CA THR A 144 20.15 16.38 -6.86
C THR A 144 20.48 15.25 -7.82
N PRO A 145 21.79 15.01 -8.08
CA PRO A 145 22.20 13.99 -9.03
C PRO A 145 21.68 12.61 -8.63
N ASN A 146 21.50 11.79 -9.65
CA ASN A 146 20.79 10.54 -9.55
C ASN A 146 21.74 9.42 -9.05
N LEU A 147 21.90 9.36 -7.73
CA LEU A 147 22.68 8.36 -7.00
C LEU A 147 21.74 7.31 -6.39
N ILE A 148 22.28 6.14 -6.05
CA ILE A 148 21.48 5.01 -5.51
C ILE A 148 20.64 5.44 -4.28
N PHE A 149 21.21 6.24 -3.38
CA PHE A 149 20.49 6.73 -2.20
C PHE A 149 19.46 7.82 -2.51
N THR A 150 19.71 8.70 -3.48
CA THR A 150 18.74 9.76 -3.85
C THR A 150 17.53 9.18 -4.58
N HIS A 151 17.72 8.10 -5.36
CA HIS A 151 16.62 7.29 -5.90
C HIS A 151 15.73 6.68 -4.82
N PHE A 152 16.35 6.08 -3.81
CA PHE A 152 15.65 5.39 -2.72
C PHE A 152 14.85 6.37 -1.84
N LEU A 153 15.40 7.55 -1.60
CA LEU A 153 14.79 8.54 -0.70
C LEU A 153 13.78 9.45 -1.41
N PHE A 154 14.05 9.87 -2.66
CA PHE A 154 13.34 10.98 -3.30
C PHE A 154 12.79 10.64 -4.69
N VAL A 155 13.62 10.18 -5.63
CA VAL A 155 13.25 10.25 -7.07
C VAL A 155 12.46 9.03 -7.57
N GLY A 156 12.54 7.88 -6.91
CA GLY A 156 12.02 6.62 -7.47
C GLY A 156 12.81 6.17 -8.72
N ASP A 157 12.66 4.93 -9.15
CA ASP A 157 13.36 4.41 -10.34
C ASP A 157 12.83 5.10 -11.62
N ALA A 158 13.73 5.50 -12.53
CA ALA A 158 13.41 6.07 -13.85
C ALA A 158 12.58 5.11 -14.72
N ALA A 159 12.67 3.79 -14.47
CA ALA A 159 11.78 2.79 -15.07
C ALA A 159 10.38 2.75 -14.42
N GLY A 160 10.12 3.64 -13.45
CA GLY A 160 8.82 3.95 -12.87
C GLY A 160 8.18 2.78 -12.15
N LYS A 161 8.86 2.15 -11.18
CA LYS A 161 8.28 1.01 -10.43
C LYS A 161 8.60 0.94 -8.93
N THR A 162 9.23 1.96 -8.33
CA THR A 162 9.57 1.96 -6.90
C THR A 162 8.99 3.17 -6.16
N PHE A 163 8.74 3.01 -4.87
CA PHE A 163 8.18 4.03 -4.00
C PHE A 163 9.31 4.73 -3.22
N PRO A 164 9.67 6.00 -3.51
CA PRO A 164 10.66 6.74 -2.71
C PRO A 164 10.20 7.01 -1.27
N ILE A 165 11.10 6.94 -0.28
CA ILE A 165 10.66 6.99 1.13
C ILE A 165 9.96 8.30 1.49
N PHE A 166 10.56 9.46 1.24
CA PHE A 166 10.08 10.73 1.78
C PHE A 166 8.65 11.10 1.36
N PRO A 167 8.31 11.15 0.05
CA PRO A 167 6.98 11.57 -0.35
C PRO A 167 5.92 10.54 0.05
N TRP A 168 6.26 9.26 0.15
CA TRP A 168 5.30 8.23 0.54
C TRP A 168 5.11 8.12 2.06
N VAL A 169 6.14 8.40 2.87
CA VAL A 169 6.01 8.54 4.34
C VAL A 169 5.09 9.72 4.70
N SER A 170 5.10 10.81 3.92
CA SER A 170 4.18 11.94 4.12
C SER A 170 2.70 11.50 4.16
N ILE A 171 2.34 10.46 3.40
CA ILE A 171 0.98 9.93 3.32
C ILE A 171 0.56 9.23 4.62
N PHE A 172 1.50 8.61 5.35
CA PHE A 172 1.21 8.02 6.66
C PHE A 172 0.81 9.12 7.65
N PHE A 173 1.56 10.21 7.68
CA PHE A 173 1.26 11.37 8.51
C PHE A 173 -0.06 12.02 8.11
N MET A 174 -0.31 12.19 6.81
CA MET A 174 -1.56 12.75 6.32
C MET A 174 -2.76 11.88 6.72
N GLY A 175 -2.63 10.56 6.66
CA GLY A 175 -3.64 9.61 7.13
C GLY A 175 -3.96 9.78 8.62
N ILE A 176 -2.94 9.92 9.47
CA ILE A 176 -3.11 10.17 10.91
C ILE A 176 -3.88 11.48 11.13
N PHE A 177 -3.47 12.56 10.48
CA PHE A 177 -4.17 13.84 10.58
C PHE A 177 -5.64 13.74 10.13
N ALA A 178 -5.89 13.15 8.95
CA ALA A 178 -7.22 12.96 8.38
C ALA A 178 -8.16 12.12 9.28
N TYR A 179 -7.59 11.21 10.07
CA TYR A 179 -8.34 10.41 11.02
C TYR A 179 -8.78 11.22 12.26
N TYR A 180 -7.91 12.10 12.77
CA TYR A 180 -8.16 12.82 14.02
C TYR A 180 -8.88 14.16 13.85
N ILE A 181 -8.85 14.77 12.66
CA ILE A 181 -9.65 15.97 12.38
C ILE A 181 -11.15 15.65 12.32
N LYS A 182 -11.99 16.65 12.62
CA LYS A 182 -13.45 16.59 12.44
C LYS A 182 -13.82 16.14 11.02
N ASN A 183 -14.90 15.38 10.87
CA ASN A 183 -15.26 14.81 9.57
C ASN A 183 -15.49 15.86 8.48
N TYR A 184 -16.18 16.96 8.81
CA TYR A 184 -16.34 18.08 7.88
C TYR A 184 -15.02 18.79 7.53
N GLY A 185 -14.00 18.70 8.39
CA GLY A 185 -12.65 19.19 8.08
C GLY A 185 -12.03 18.43 6.90
N ASN A 186 -12.23 17.11 6.84
CA ASN A 186 -11.78 16.33 5.67
C ASN A 186 -12.49 16.76 4.38
N LEU A 187 -13.80 16.99 4.43
CA LEU A 187 -14.55 17.46 3.27
C LEU A 187 -14.03 18.82 2.82
N PHE A 188 -13.87 19.76 3.76
CA PHE A 188 -13.37 21.09 3.48
C PHE A 188 -12.00 21.04 2.81
N ILE A 189 -11.02 20.34 3.39
CA ILE A 189 -9.68 20.21 2.83
C ILE A 189 -9.72 19.56 1.44
N SER A 190 -10.50 18.49 1.25
CA SER A 190 -10.64 17.85 -0.06
C SER A 190 -11.15 18.83 -1.11
N LEU A 191 -12.21 19.59 -0.81
CA LEU A 191 -12.79 20.57 -1.72
C LEU A 191 -11.84 21.75 -1.98
N SER A 192 -11.13 22.24 -0.96
CA SER A 192 -10.11 23.29 -1.12
C SER A 192 -8.99 22.84 -2.06
N ILE A 193 -8.52 21.60 -1.96
CA ILE A 193 -7.49 21.06 -2.86
C ILE A 193 -8.04 20.89 -4.28
N ILE A 194 -9.28 20.43 -4.44
CA ILE A 194 -9.92 20.33 -5.77
C ILE A 194 -10.04 21.71 -6.40
N PHE A 195 -10.56 22.68 -5.64
CA PHE A 195 -10.72 24.06 -6.11
C PHE A 195 -9.38 24.68 -6.50
N TYR A 196 -8.35 24.53 -5.67
CA TYR A 196 -6.99 24.97 -5.98
C TYR A 196 -6.44 24.28 -7.22
N SER A 197 -6.65 22.97 -7.36
CA SER A 197 -6.23 22.22 -8.56
C SER A 197 -6.94 22.71 -9.81
N LEU A 198 -8.23 23.05 -9.74
CA LEU A 198 -8.99 23.62 -10.85
C LEU A 198 -8.48 25.01 -11.24
N ILE A 199 -8.16 25.86 -10.25
CA ILE A 199 -7.52 27.16 -10.47
C ILE A 199 -6.18 26.99 -11.20
N LEU A 200 -5.32 26.08 -10.70
CA LEU A 200 -4.03 25.81 -11.35
C LEU A 200 -4.20 25.34 -12.80
N LEU A 201 -5.16 24.46 -13.08
CA LEU A 201 -5.43 23.99 -14.43
C LEU A 201 -5.99 25.08 -15.34
N PHE A 202 -6.75 26.04 -14.79
CA PHE A 202 -7.28 27.18 -15.52
C PHE A 202 -6.17 28.15 -15.95
N PHE A 203 -5.25 28.48 -15.05
CA PHE A 203 -4.14 29.41 -15.35
C PHE A 203 -2.94 28.74 -16.06
N HIS A 204 -2.76 27.42 -15.88
CA HIS A 204 -1.64 26.67 -16.43
C HIS A 204 -2.12 25.34 -17.06
N PRO A 205 -2.81 25.41 -18.21
CA PRO A 205 -3.38 24.22 -18.88
C PRO A 205 -2.32 23.20 -19.31
N GLN A 206 -1.04 23.58 -19.44
CA GLN A 206 0.08 22.65 -19.66
C GLN A 206 0.23 21.60 -18.56
N TYR A 207 -0.29 21.83 -17.35
CA TYR A 207 -0.31 20.84 -16.27
C TYR A 207 -1.43 19.78 -16.41
N ILE A 208 -2.24 19.84 -17.47
CA ILE A 208 -3.23 18.81 -17.82
C ILE A 208 -2.55 17.52 -18.30
N SER A 209 -1.45 17.64 -19.06
CA SER A 209 -0.72 16.51 -19.66
C SER A 209 0.21 15.78 -18.68
N LEU A 210 0.41 16.34 -17.48
CA LEU A 210 1.04 15.68 -16.34
C LEU A 210 0.07 14.65 -15.75
N VAL A 211 -0.16 13.59 -16.53
CA VAL A 211 -0.67 12.31 -16.05
C VAL A 211 0.49 11.67 -15.31
N ASP A 212 0.72 12.18 -14.11
CA ASP A 212 1.94 12.03 -13.36
C ASP A 212 2.26 10.56 -13.09
N LYS A 213 3.50 10.19 -13.39
CA LYS A 213 4.09 8.93 -12.97
C LYS A 213 3.99 8.90 -11.45
N LYS A 214 3.05 8.10 -10.91
CA LYS A 214 2.80 7.92 -9.45
C LYS A 214 4.08 7.76 -8.62
N TRP A 215 5.13 7.24 -9.25
CA TRP A 215 6.44 6.96 -8.70
C TRP A 215 7.28 8.19 -8.38
N ASP A 216 7.08 9.29 -9.12
CA ASP A 216 7.81 10.56 -8.95
C ASP A 216 7.16 11.47 -7.89
N MET A 217 5.91 11.15 -7.49
CA MET A 217 5.15 11.91 -6.49
C MET A 217 5.22 13.42 -6.73
N SER A 218 4.92 13.86 -7.96
CA SER A 218 4.86 15.28 -8.32
C SER A 218 3.92 16.04 -7.37
N LEU A 219 4.06 17.38 -7.33
CA LEU A 219 3.14 18.22 -6.56
C LEU A 219 1.68 18.02 -6.99
N VAL A 220 1.41 17.91 -8.29
CA VAL A 220 0.05 17.73 -8.82
C VAL A 220 -0.51 16.36 -8.43
N TYR A 221 0.27 15.29 -8.55
CA TYR A 221 -0.13 13.96 -8.08
C TYR A 221 -0.38 13.95 -6.57
N PHE A 222 0.52 14.55 -5.79
CA PHE A 222 0.42 14.64 -4.35
C PHE A 222 -0.86 15.38 -3.91
N LEU A 223 -1.17 16.53 -4.50
CA LEU A 223 -2.41 17.27 -4.22
C LEU A 223 -3.66 16.45 -4.57
N ARG A 224 -3.72 15.87 -5.78
CA ARG A 224 -4.86 15.02 -6.18
C ARG A 224 -5.05 13.83 -5.24
N SER A 225 -3.95 13.15 -4.89
CA SER A 225 -3.97 12.02 -3.97
C SER A 225 -4.41 12.43 -2.56
N SER A 226 -4.01 13.62 -2.10
CA SER A 226 -4.41 14.19 -0.81
C SER A 226 -5.90 14.46 -0.78
N SER A 227 -6.46 15.06 -1.83
CA SER A 227 -7.90 15.29 -1.91
C SER A 227 -8.69 13.97 -1.85
N LEU A 228 -8.24 12.96 -2.61
CA LEU A 228 -8.88 11.64 -2.60
C LEU A 228 -8.79 10.96 -1.24
N LEU A 229 -7.65 11.08 -0.55
CA LEU A 229 -7.46 10.57 0.80
C LEU A 229 -8.47 11.22 1.76
N PHE A 230 -8.51 12.56 1.82
CA PHE A 230 -9.43 13.26 2.72
C PHE A 230 -10.89 12.93 2.40
N LEU A 231 -11.26 12.89 1.12
CA LEU A 231 -12.59 12.49 0.68
C LEU A 231 -12.94 11.06 1.12
N SER A 232 -11.99 10.13 1.01
CA SER A 232 -12.17 8.73 1.41
C SER A 232 -12.44 8.61 2.91
N PHE A 233 -11.70 9.33 3.76
CA PHE A 233 -11.99 9.40 5.19
C PHE A 233 -13.34 10.07 5.49
N TYR A 234 -13.71 11.13 4.75
CA TYR A 234 -15.00 11.78 4.92
C TYR A 234 -16.17 10.81 4.66
N ILE A 235 -16.14 10.13 3.51
CA ILE A 235 -17.17 9.18 3.07
C ILE A 235 -17.23 8.00 4.03
N ALA A 236 -16.09 7.36 4.31
CA ALA A 236 -16.05 6.16 5.15
C ALA A 236 -16.56 6.44 6.58
N ARG A 237 -16.25 7.60 7.17
CA ARG A 237 -16.75 7.99 8.49
C ARG A 237 -18.21 8.43 8.45
N LYS A 238 -18.65 9.15 7.41
CA LYS A 238 -20.06 9.58 7.26
C LYS A 238 -21.01 8.38 7.19
N TYR A 239 -20.60 7.32 6.51
CA TYR A 239 -21.41 6.13 6.28
C TYR A 239 -21.04 4.96 7.21
N ILE A 240 -20.28 5.20 8.29
CA ILE A 240 -19.75 4.13 9.16
C ILE A 240 -20.86 3.23 9.75
N ARG A 241 -22.04 3.79 10.01
CA ARG A 241 -23.20 3.05 10.55
C ARG A 241 -23.73 1.95 9.63
N TYR A 242 -23.43 2.01 8.34
CA TYR A 242 -23.84 1.02 7.34
C TYR A 242 -22.80 -0.09 7.14
N PHE A 243 -21.65 0.01 7.81
CA PHE A 243 -20.58 -0.98 7.72
C PHE A 243 -20.63 -1.94 8.91
N SER A 244 -20.51 -3.21 8.60
CA SER A 244 -20.52 -4.32 9.55
C SER A 244 -19.48 -5.37 9.14
N ASP A 245 -19.28 -6.38 9.99
CA ASP A 245 -18.35 -7.47 9.71
C ASP A 245 -18.69 -8.26 8.42
N ASN A 246 -19.97 -8.26 8.01
CA ASN A 246 -20.46 -8.95 6.82
C ASN A 246 -20.28 -8.14 5.53
N ASN A 247 -19.87 -6.87 5.62
CA ASN A 247 -19.68 -6.03 4.45
C ASN A 247 -18.43 -6.47 3.66
N ILE A 248 -18.56 -6.61 2.34
CA ILE A 248 -17.46 -7.08 1.47
C ILE A 248 -16.24 -6.15 1.47
N LEU A 249 -16.43 -4.83 1.56
CA LEU A 249 -15.32 -3.87 1.64
C LEU A 249 -14.58 -4.00 2.97
N VAL A 250 -15.31 -4.19 4.07
CA VAL A 250 -14.72 -4.46 5.39
C VAL A 250 -13.93 -5.77 5.36
N TRP A 251 -14.49 -6.82 4.74
CA TRP A 251 -13.81 -8.10 4.59
C TRP A 251 -12.53 -7.98 3.74
N LEU A 252 -12.58 -7.30 2.59
CA LEU A 252 -11.41 -7.04 1.76
C LEU A 252 -10.35 -6.26 2.54
N GLY A 253 -10.73 -5.21 3.27
CA GLY A 253 -9.82 -4.42 4.08
C GLY A 253 -9.09 -5.23 5.15
N LYS A 254 -9.82 -6.09 5.87
CA LYS A 254 -9.26 -7.01 6.87
C LYS A 254 -8.27 -8.00 6.30
N ASN A 255 -8.47 -8.41 5.05
CA ASN A 255 -7.64 -9.41 4.36
C ASN A 255 -6.75 -8.74 3.28
N SER A 256 -6.49 -7.44 3.40
CA SER A 256 -5.78 -6.65 2.38
C SER A 256 -4.37 -7.14 2.07
N LEU A 257 -3.63 -7.65 3.07
CA LEU A 257 -2.31 -8.25 2.83
C LEU A 257 -2.41 -9.53 2.00
N LEU A 258 -3.42 -10.38 2.27
CA LEU A 258 -3.66 -11.59 1.48
C LEU A 258 -4.10 -11.23 0.06
N PHE A 259 -4.97 -10.22 -0.08
CA PHE A 259 -5.38 -9.68 -1.36
C PHE A 259 -4.18 -9.16 -2.16
N LEU A 260 -3.22 -8.49 -1.52
CA LEU A 260 -2.01 -7.98 -2.15
C LEU A 260 -1.18 -9.09 -2.81
N TYR A 261 -1.24 -10.33 -2.34
CA TYR A 261 -0.61 -11.44 -3.06
C TYR A 261 -1.55 -12.07 -4.09
N ILE A 262 -2.78 -12.35 -3.70
CA ILE A 262 -3.73 -13.08 -4.56
C ILE A 262 -4.08 -12.31 -5.82
N HIS A 263 -4.11 -10.97 -5.79
CA HIS A 263 -4.45 -10.18 -6.98
C HIS A 263 -3.48 -10.40 -8.15
N PHE A 264 -2.24 -10.84 -7.89
CA PHE A 264 -1.29 -11.19 -8.95
C PHE A 264 -1.75 -12.40 -9.78
N ILE A 265 -2.50 -13.34 -9.19
CA ILE A 265 -2.97 -14.54 -9.89
C ILE A 265 -3.81 -14.15 -11.13
N PRO A 266 -4.94 -13.43 -10.97
CA PRO A 266 -5.70 -12.99 -12.13
C PRO A 266 -4.95 -11.96 -12.97
N VAL A 267 -4.21 -11.02 -12.35
CA VAL A 267 -3.54 -9.93 -13.08
C VAL A 267 -2.40 -10.43 -13.98
N MET A 268 -1.56 -11.34 -13.50
CA MET A 268 -0.34 -11.76 -14.21
C MET A 268 -0.49 -13.10 -14.94
N PHE A 269 -1.34 -14.01 -14.45
CA PHE A 269 -1.36 -15.39 -14.96
C PHE A 269 -2.62 -15.75 -15.74
N LEU A 270 -3.80 -15.22 -15.37
CA LEU A 270 -5.06 -15.62 -16.02
C LEU A 270 -5.48 -14.70 -17.16
N PHE A 271 -5.57 -13.39 -16.89
CA PHE A 271 -6.14 -12.44 -17.84
C PHE A 271 -5.22 -12.01 -18.98
N PRO A 272 -3.88 -11.94 -18.83
CA PRO A 272 -3.02 -11.61 -19.96
C PRO A 272 -3.14 -12.61 -21.13
N SER A 273 -3.51 -13.87 -20.86
CA SER A 273 -3.79 -14.87 -21.90
C SER A 273 -5.20 -14.79 -22.49
N MET A 274 -6.13 -14.09 -21.84
CA MET A 274 -7.51 -13.95 -22.29
C MET A 274 -7.64 -12.66 -23.10
N LYS A 275 -7.86 -12.77 -24.41
CA LYS A 275 -8.09 -11.63 -25.32
C LYS A 275 -9.48 -11.00 -25.11
N ILE A 276 -9.73 -10.45 -23.93
CA ILE A 276 -11.00 -9.80 -23.56
C ILE A 276 -10.83 -8.28 -23.65
N ASP A 277 -11.53 -7.65 -24.60
CA ASP A 277 -11.41 -6.21 -24.85
C ASP A 277 -12.35 -5.35 -23.98
N ASN A 278 -13.32 -5.97 -23.29
CA ASN A 278 -14.29 -5.23 -22.47
C ASN A 278 -13.72 -4.93 -21.07
N ALA A 279 -13.48 -3.64 -20.80
CA ALA A 279 -12.89 -3.18 -19.54
C ALA A 279 -13.65 -3.61 -18.29
N TYR A 280 -14.98 -3.47 -18.31
CA TYR A 280 -15.84 -3.77 -17.17
C TYR A 280 -15.87 -5.26 -16.86
N LEU A 281 -15.93 -6.11 -17.90
CA LEU A 281 -15.89 -7.55 -17.73
C LEU A 281 -14.57 -8.00 -17.12
N VAL A 282 -13.44 -7.46 -17.58
CA VAL A 282 -12.13 -7.77 -17.00
C VAL A 282 -12.04 -7.32 -15.54
N TRP A 283 -12.49 -6.12 -15.20
CA TRP A 283 -12.46 -5.64 -13.82
C TRP A 283 -13.34 -6.48 -12.89
N LEU A 284 -14.58 -6.76 -13.30
CA LEU A 284 -15.52 -7.56 -12.52
C LEU A 284 -15.00 -8.99 -12.32
N SER A 285 -14.55 -9.64 -13.38
CA SER A 285 -14.06 -11.02 -13.33
C SER A 285 -12.77 -11.14 -12.52
N ARG A 286 -11.80 -10.21 -12.65
CA ARG A 286 -10.61 -10.18 -11.79
C ARG A 286 -10.96 -10.02 -10.32
N CYS A 287 -11.94 -9.18 -10.00
CA CYS A 287 -12.42 -8.99 -8.62
C CYS A 287 -13.05 -10.27 -8.08
N LEU A 288 -13.98 -10.87 -8.82
CA LEU A 288 -14.65 -12.12 -8.42
C LEU A 288 -13.65 -13.26 -8.24
N ILE A 289 -12.74 -13.47 -9.19
CA ILE A 289 -11.72 -14.50 -9.12
C ILE A 289 -10.78 -14.27 -7.93
N SER A 290 -10.34 -13.03 -7.68
CA SER A 290 -9.52 -12.72 -6.51
C SER A 290 -10.23 -13.09 -5.20
N ILE A 291 -11.53 -12.78 -5.08
CA ILE A 291 -12.32 -13.12 -3.90
C ILE A 291 -12.46 -14.64 -3.75
N LEU A 292 -12.75 -15.37 -4.82
CA LEU A 292 -12.88 -16.83 -4.79
C LEU A 292 -11.56 -17.50 -4.39
N ILE A 293 -10.43 -17.07 -4.96
CA ILE A 293 -9.11 -17.59 -4.60
C ILE A 293 -8.79 -17.28 -3.14
N MET A 294 -9.09 -16.07 -2.64
CA MET A 294 -8.92 -15.73 -1.22
C MET A 294 -9.74 -16.64 -0.31
N GLN A 295 -10.98 -16.95 -0.67
CA GLN A 295 -11.82 -17.88 0.10
C GLN A 295 -11.23 -19.29 0.08
N ALA A 296 -10.81 -19.78 -1.08
CA ALA A 296 -10.18 -21.09 -1.22
C ALA A 296 -8.88 -21.18 -0.40
N VAL A 297 -8.00 -20.18 -0.48
CA VAL A 297 -6.78 -20.11 0.33
C VAL A 297 -7.10 -20.09 1.82
N LYS A 298 -8.08 -19.30 2.26
CA LYS A 298 -8.47 -19.27 3.69
C LYS A 298 -9.06 -20.60 4.16
N TYR A 299 -9.77 -21.31 3.29
CA TYR A 299 -10.27 -22.66 3.58
C TYR A 299 -9.11 -23.64 3.72
N LEU A 300 -8.19 -23.69 2.75
CA LEU A 300 -7.02 -24.56 2.77
C LEU A 300 -6.08 -24.25 3.94
N ASN A 301 -5.94 -22.97 4.30
CA ASN A 301 -5.09 -22.55 5.40
C ASN A 301 -5.53 -23.16 6.74
N LYS A 302 -6.81 -23.55 6.90
CA LYS A 302 -7.28 -24.22 8.13
C LYS A 302 -6.53 -25.53 8.42
N PHE A 303 -6.05 -26.22 7.39
CA PHE A 303 -5.33 -27.49 7.53
C PHE A 303 -3.85 -27.32 7.91
N ILE A 304 -3.27 -26.14 7.68
CA ILE A 304 -1.85 -25.88 7.90
C ILE A 304 -1.57 -24.79 8.94
N ALA A 305 -2.58 -24.02 9.36
CA ALA A 305 -2.43 -22.88 10.27
C ALA A 305 -1.73 -23.24 11.59
N ASN A 306 -1.93 -24.47 12.09
CA ASN A 306 -1.30 -24.93 13.32
C ASN A 306 0.22 -24.96 13.23
N TYR A 307 0.80 -25.26 12.06
CA TYR A 307 2.27 -25.25 11.88
C TYR A 307 2.87 -23.85 12.07
N PHE A 308 2.12 -22.79 11.77
CA PHE A 308 2.58 -21.40 11.92
C PHE A 308 2.66 -20.92 13.37
N THR A 309 2.27 -21.76 14.33
CA THR A 309 2.57 -21.53 15.76
C THR A 309 4.03 -21.83 16.11
N ASN A 310 4.78 -22.45 15.21
CA ASN A 310 6.19 -22.75 15.41
C ASN A 310 7.08 -21.67 14.75
N ILE A 311 7.99 -21.07 15.53
CA ILE A 311 8.93 -20.04 15.03
C ILE A 311 9.82 -20.54 13.89
N TYR A 312 10.19 -21.82 13.87
CA TYR A 312 11.04 -22.39 12.84
C TYR A 312 10.37 -22.36 11.45
N VAL A 313 9.04 -22.40 11.38
CA VAL A 313 8.31 -22.24 10.10
C VAL A 313 8.52 -20.83 9.54
N TRP A 314 8.52 -19.81 10.40
CA TRP A 314 8.79 -18.43 9.99
C TRP A 314 10.24 -18.26 9.52
N ILE A 315 11.21 -18.85 10.25
CA ILE A 315 12.62 -18.83 9.85
C ILE A 315 12.81 -19.51 8.49
N LEU A 316 12.20 -20.68 8.29
CA LEU A 316 12.24 -21.40 7.02
C LEU A 316 11.66 -20.55 5.89
N MET A 317 10.51 -19.90 6.11
CA MET A 317 9.93 -19.02 5.09
C MET A 317 10.85 -17.84 4.73
N LEU A 318 11.49 -17.21 5.72
CA LEU A 318 12.46 -16.15 5.44
C LEU A 318 13.66 -16.67 4.66
N ALA A 319 14.15 -17.86 5.00
CA ALA A 319 15.20 -18.51 4.24
C ALA A 319 14.77 -18.72 2.78
N VAL A 320 13.55 -19.19 2.54
CA VAL A 320 13.01 -19.35 1.18
C VAL A 320 12.99 -18.01 0.43
N ILE A 321 12.45 -16.94 1.03
CA ILE A 321 12.37 -15.59 0.43
C ILE A 321 13.74 -15.05 0.00
N LEU A 322 14.77 -15.31 0.82
CA LEU A 322 16.11 -14.77 0.57
C LEU A 322 16.92 -15.66 -0.38
N ILE A 323 16.78 -16.98 -0.27
CA ILE A 323 17.64 -17.95 -0.95
C ILE A 323 17.11 -18.29 -2.34
N ILE A 324 15.80 -18.48 -2.51
CA ILE A 324 15.23 -18.94 -3.78
C ILE A 324 15.59 -18.03 -4.95
N PRO A 325 15.50 -16.69 -4.84
CA PRO A 325 15.84 -15.84 -5.96
C PRO A 325 17.33 -15.79 -6.30
N ILE A 326 18.20 -16.28 -5.41
CA ILE A 326 19.65 -16.36 -5.61
C ILE A 326 20.03 -17.69 -6.28
N ILE A 327 19.44 -18.80 -5.83
CA ILE A 327 19.83 -20.14 -6.26
C ILE A 327 19.17 -20.55 -7.58
N LEU A 328 17.92 -20.15 -7.79
CA LEU A 328 17.16 -20.61 -8.97
C LEU A 328 17.38 -19.68 -10.16
N ASN A 329 17.70 -20.28 -11.31
CA ASN A 329 17.77 -19.56 -12.59
C ASN A 329 16.40 -19.47 -13.30
N ASN A 330 15.42 -20.30 -12.90
CA ASN A 330 14.10 -20.33 -13.54
C ASN A 330 13.18 -19.26 -12.95
N LEU A 331 13.05 -18.14 -13.66
CA LEU A 331 12.24 -16.98 -13.26
C LEU A 331 10.78 -17.32 -12.96
N THR A 332 10.18 -18.24 -13.71
CA THR A 332 8.79 -18.66 -13.51
C THR A 332 8.64 -19.43 -12.19
N THR A 333 9.61 -20.28 -11.87
CA THR A 333 9.62 -21.05 -10.61
C THR A 333 9.78 -20.11 -9.41
N ILE A 334 10.68 -19.13 -9.50
CA ILE A 334 10.86 -18.09 -8.48
C ILE A 334 9.52 -17.38 -8.21
N LYS A 335 8.84 -16.91 -9.27
CA LYS A 335 7.55 -16.22 -9.13
C LYS A 335 6.51 -17.05 -8.38
N TYR A 336 6.37 -18.33 -8.70
CA TYR A 336 5.38 -19.19 -8.05
C TYR A 336 5.73 -19.51 -6.60
N LEU A 337 6.99 -19.78 -6.29
CA LEU A 337 7.44 -20.05 -4.92
C LEU A 337 7.27 -18.81 -4.04
N GLU A 338 7.71 -17.65 -4.51
CA GLU A 338 7.59 -16.38 -3.78
C GLU A 338 6.12 -15.97 -3.60
N LEU A 339 5.29 -16.16 -4.62
CA LEU A 339 3.84 -15.96 -4.48
C LEU A 339 3.24 -16.91 -3.43
N GLY A 340 3.63 -18.18 -3.42
CA GLY A 340 3.20 -19.17 -2.44
C GLY A 340 3.58 -18.78 -1.01
N VAL A 341 4.85 -18.44 -0.78
CA VAL A 341 5.35 -17.98 0.52
C VAL A 341 4.63 -16.70 0.97
N GLY A 342 4.45 -15.75 0.05
CA GLY A 342 3.70 -14.53 0.29
C GLY A 342 2.26 -14.78 0.75
N ILE A 343 1.55 -15.68 0.07
CA ILE A 343 0.19 -16.10 0.43
C ILE A 343 0.15 -16.77 1.80
N LEU A 344 1.10 -17.67 2.08
CA LEU A 344 1.22 -18.35 3.37
C LEU A 344 1.47 -17.37 4.52
N PHE A 345 2.39 -16.42 4.32
CA PHE A 345 2.67 -15.36 5.30
C PHE A 345 1.43 -14.52 5.55
N ALA A 346 0.81 -14.02 4.48
CA ALA A 346 -0.35 -13.15 4.55
C ALA A 346 -1.58 -13.81 5.18
N SER A 347 -1.66 -15.15 5.13
CA SER A 347 -2.74 -15.92 5.75
C SER A 347 -2.53 -16.12 7.26
N ASN A 348 -1.28 -16.09 7.75
CA ASN A 348 -0.94 -16.50 9.12
C ASN A 348 -0.24 -15.41 9.96
N TYR A 349 0.10 -14.25 9.39
CA TYR A 349 0.88 -13.19 10.07
C TYR A 349 0.26 -12.69 11.39
N GLN A 350 -1.04 -12.89 11.61
CA GLN A 350 -1.70 -12.48 12.86
C GLN A 350 -1.26 -13.32 14.07
N VAL A 351 -0.69 -14.51 13.83
CA VAL A 351 -0.11 -15.37 14.87
C VAL A 351 1.24 -14.84 15.35
N LEU A 352 2.02 -14.24 14.44
CA LEU A 352 3.40 -13.81 14.69
C LEU A 352 3.54 -12.83 15.88
N PRO A 353 2.73 -11.77 16.04
CA PRO A 353 2.82 -10.91 17.23
C PRO A 353 2.58 -11.62 18.56
N LYS A 354 1.83 -12.75 18.56
CA LYS A 354 1.63 -13.55 19.78
C LYS A 354 2.86 -14.40 20.10
N LEU A 355 3.49 -14.97 19.07
CA LEU A 355 4.73 -15.74 19.21
C LEU A 355 5.89 -14.88 19.68
N LEU A 356 6.05 -13.69 19.12
CA LEU A 356 7.12 -12.76 19.53
C LEU A 356 7.02 -12.39 21.02
N LYS A 357 5.79 -12.26 21.55
CA LYS A 357 5.54 -12.01 22.98
C LYS A 357 5.85 -13.18 23.90
N GLN A 358 5.99 -14.40 23.39
CA GLN A 358 6.33 -15.59 24.18
C GLN A 358 7.83 -15.84 24.27
N ILE A 359 8.61 -15.23 23.37
CA ILE A 359 10.08 -15.38 23.28
C ILE A 359 10.80 -14.29 24.12
N GLU A 360 10.14 -13.14 24.32
CA GLU A 360 10.53 -12.11 25.31
C GLU A 360 10.16 -12.52 26.73
#